data_AF-A0A9P5ZWS8-F1
#
_entry.id   AF-A0A9P5ZWS8-F1
#
_cell.length_a   1.000
_cell.length_b   1.000
_cell.length_c   1.000
_cell.angle_alpha   90.00
_cell.angle_beta   90.00
_cell.angle_gamma   90.00
#
_symmetry.space_group_name_H-M   'P 1'
#
loop_
_entity.id
_entity.type
_entity.pdbx_description
1 polymer ?
#
loop_
_entity_poly.entity_id
_entity_poly.type
_entity_poly.pdbx_seq_one_letter_code
_entity_poly.pdbx_strand_id
1 'polypeptide(L)'
;NFDIILLQEPWLGRDGLTRAISRFNVIYPTTQDREPEKTRAVTMISTRIKSDHYIQLPIDSPDVVGLDIKCGPGDWLRIINIY
;
A
#
# COMPACT_ATOMS: atom_id res chain seq x y z
N ASN A 1 9.43 5.54 -14.59
CA ASN A 1 8.30 6.34 -14.08
C ASN A 1 7.20 5.33 -13.76
N PHE A 2 6.87 5.13 -12.50
CA PHE A 2 5.93 4.09 -12.07
C PHE A 2 4.74 4.73 -11.36
N ASP A 3 3.55 4.17 -11.57
CA ASP A 3 2.33 4.62 -10.91
C ASP A 3 2.05 3.85 -9.61
N ILE A 4 2.54 2.62 -9.51
CA ILE A 4 2.38 1.76 -8.34
C ILE A 4 3.72 1.05 -8.10
N ILE A 5 4.18 1.02 -6.86
CA ILE A 5 5.39 0.32 -6.43
C ILE A 5 5.03 -0.62 -5.29
N LEU A 6 5.37 -1.89 -5.44
CA LEU A 6 5.22 -2.91 -4.41
C LEU A 6 6.60 -3.11 -3.78
N LEU A 7 6.72 -2.88 -2.48
CA LEU A 7 7.98 -3.00 -1.77
C LEU A 7 7.86 -4.05 -0.67
N GLN A 8 8.83 -4.96 -0.66
CA GLN A 8 9.06 -5.98 0.36
C GLN A 8 10.19 -5.55 1.30
N GLU A 9 10.08 -5.93 2.57
CA GLU A 9 11.04 -5.59 3.64
C GLU A 9 11.44 -4.11 3.64
N PRO A 10 10.45 -3.18 3.74
CA PRO A 10 10.75 -1.76 3.78
C PRO A 10 11.60 -1.43 5.01
N TRP A 11 12.53 -0.49 4.85
CA TRP A 11 13.18 0.11 6.01
C TRP A 11 12.17 1.00 6.74
N LEU A 12 11.86 0.64 7.98
CA LEU A 12 10.93 1.38 8.84
C LEU A 12 11.68 2.29 9.81
N GLY A 13 11.17 3.51 9.98
CA GLY A 13 11.63 4.44 11.01
C GLY A 13 11.22 4.01 12.41
N ARG A 14 11.60 4.80 13.42
CA ARG A 14 11.20 4.56 14.82
C ARG A 14 9.70 4.71 15.06
N ASP A 15 9.03 5.42 14.16
CA ASP A 15 7.57 5.58 14.10
C ASP A 15 6.87 4.41 13.39
N GLY A 16 7.62 3.40 12.93
CA GLY A 16 7.09 2.26 12.19
C GLY A 16 6.68 2.60 10.76
N LEU A 17 7.05 3.77 10.25
CA LEU A 17 6.69 4.23 8.92
C LEU A 17 7.90 4.13 7.98
N THR A 18 7.67 3.74 6.73
CA THR A 18 8.66 3.95 5.68
C THR A 18 8.72 5.43 5.31
N ARG A 19 9.90 5.89 4.88
CA ARG A 19 10.04 7.23 4.30
C ARG A 19 9.24 7.32 3.00
N ALA A 20 8.14 8.08 3.03
CA ALA A 20 7.37 8.42 1.84
C ALA A 20 8.11 9.47 0.99
N ILE A 21 8.12 9.27 -0.33
CA ILE A 21 8.48 10.31 -1.29
C ILE A 21 7.21 11.09 -1.59
N SER A 22 7.24 12.42 -1.63
CA SER A 22 6.06 13.29 -1.80
C SER A 22 5.19 13.01 -3.04
N ARG A 23 5.69 12.22 -3.98
CA ARG A 23 4.98 11.79 -5.19
C ARG A 23 4.12 10.53 -4.99
N PHE A 24 4.17 9.92 -3.81
CA PHE A 24 3.48 8.66 -3.52
C PHE A 24 2.73 8.72 -2.19
N ASN A 25 1.52 8.16 -2.19
CA ASN A 25 0.80 7.78 -0.98
C ASN A 25 1.24 6.36 -0.61
N VAL A 26 1.62 6.14 0.66
CA VAL A 26 2.03 4.83 1.15
C VAL A 26 0.83 4.13 1.77
N ILE A 27 0.54 2.93 1.29
CA ILE A 27 -0.48 2.03 1.82
C ILE A 27 0.24 0.92 2.59
N TYR A 28 0.03 0.91 3.89
CA TYR A 28 0.54 -0.11 4.81
C TYR A 28 -0.45 -1.26 4.95
N PRO A 29 -0.05 -2.42 5.49
CA PRO A 29 -0.98 -3.48 5.86
C PRO A 29 -2.05 -2.97 6.82
N THR A 30 -3.25 -3.56 6.82
CA THR A 30 -4.31 -3.11 7.76
C THR A 30 -3.96 -3.36 9.22
N THR A 31 -2.93 -4.15 9.47
CA THR A 31 -2.38 -4.42 10.81
C THR A 31 -1.38 -3.36 11.28
N GLN A 32 -1.05 -2.35 10.46
CA GLN A 32 -0.03 -1.33 10.76
C GLN A 32 -0.26 -0.62 12.10
N ASP A 33 -1.51 -0.28 12.44
CA ASP A 33 -1.81 0.47 13.67
C ASP A 33 -1.59 -0.37 14.94
N ARG A 34 -1.68 -1.71 14.83
CA ARG A 34 -1.53 -2.64 15.94
C ARG A 34 -0.14 -3.28 16.04
N GLU A 35 0.52 -3.46 14.90
CA GLU A 35 1.80 -4.19 14.77
C GLU A 35 2.74 -3.47 13.76
N PRO A 36 3.04 -2.17 13.95
CA PRO A 36 3.80 -1.37 12.99
C PRO A 36 5.21 -1.91 12.74
N GLU A 37 5.84 -2.51 13.75
CA GLU A 37 7.17 -3.10 13.67
C GLU A 37 7.23 -4.39 12.84
N LYS A 38 6.06 -5.00 12.59
CA LYS A 38 5.95 -6.23 11.81
C LYS A 38 5.63 -5.99 10.35
N THR A 39 5.50 -4.75 9.90
CA THR A 39 5.19 -4.48 8.50
C THR A 39 6.31 -4.94 7.57
N ARG A 40 6.00 -5.89 6.69
CA ARG A 40 6.95 -6.46 5.72
C ARG A 40 6.58 -6.22 4.27
N ALA A 41 5.38 -5.73 4.01
CA ALA A 41 4.95 -5.29 2.70
C ALA A 41 4.34 -3.89 2.77
N VAL A 42 4.73 -3.00 1.84
CA VAL A 42 4.05 -1.71 1.63
C VAL A 42 3.79 -1.49 0.15
N THR A 43 2.67 -0.86 -0.18
CA THR A 43 2.36 -0.47 -1.56
C THR A 43 2.35 1.05 -1.65
N MET A 44 3.12 1.61 -2.58
CA MET A 44 3.13 3.04 -2.85
C MET A 44 2.33 3.34 -4.11
N ILE A 45 1.34 4.22 -4.00
CA ILE A 45 0.49 4.66 -5.12
C ILE A 45 0.84 6.10 -5.47
N SER A 46 1.15 6.36 -6.73
CA SER A 46 1.44 7.71 -7.23
C SER A 46 0.28 8.67 -6.92
N THR A 47 0.59 9.88 -6.46
CA THR A 47 -0.41 10.93 -6.15
C THR A 47 -1.22 11.39 -7.36
N ARG A 48 -0.86 10.97 -8.57
CA ARG A 48 -1.67 11.14 -9.79
C ARG A 48 -2.93 10.27 -9.80
N ILE A 49 -2.93 9.18 -9.04
CA ILE A 49 -4.12 8.36 -8.80
C ILE A 49 -4.78 8.91 -7.53
N LYS A 50 -5.99 9.46 -7.69
CA LYS A 50 -6.76 10.02 -6.58
C LYS A 50 -7.12 8.92 -5.58
N SER A 51 -7.23 9.28 -4.31
CA SER A 51 -7.52 8.33 -3.22
C SER A 51 -8.91 7.69 -3.30
N ASP A 52 -9.85 8.29 -4.02
CA ASP A 52 -11.18 7.73 -4.29
C ASP A 52 -11.19 6.71 -5.45
N HIS A 53 -10.07 6.54 -6.15
CA HIS A 53 -9.91 5.56 -7.22
C HIS A 53 -9.35 4.22 -6.73
N TYR A 54 -9.03 4.07 -5.45
CA TYR A 54 -8.61 2.79 -4.90
C TYR A 54 -9.19 2.54 -3.51
N ILE A 55 -9.37 1.28 -3.18
CA ILE A 55 -9.89 0.82 -1.89
C ILE A 55 -8.94 -0.24 -1.37
N GLN A 56 -8.52 -0.10 -0.12
CA GLN A 56 -7.73 -1.11 0.55
C GLN A 56 -8.61 -2.30 0.95
N LEU A 57 -8.11 -3.52 0.71
CA LEU A 57 -8.76 -4.75 1.14
C LEU A 57 -8.41 -5.03 2.61
N PRO A 58 -9.39 -5.44 3.44
CA PRO A 58 -9.18 -5.72 4.86
C PRO A 58 -8.56 -7.11 5.06
N ILE A 59 -7.27 -7.25 4.77
CA ILE A 59 -6.53 -8.51 4.91
C ILE A 59 -5.73 -8.48 6.22
N ASP A 60 -6.07 -9.38 7.14
CA ASP A 60 -5.49 -9.42 8.48
C ASP A 60 -4.08 -10.07 8.51
N SER A 61 -3.10 -9.43 7.88
CA SER A 61 -1.70 -9.88 7.89
C SER A 61 -0.73 -8.71 7.71
N PRO A 62 0.39 -8.65 8.46
CA PRO A 62 1.42 -7.64 8.28
C PRO A 62 2.30 -7.86 7.04
N ASP A 63 2.14 -9.02 6.39
CA ASP A 63 2.87 -9.40 5.18
C ASP A 63 2.11 -9.07 3.90
N VAL A 64 0.87 -8.56 4.01
CA VAL A 64 -0.03 -8.39 2.87
C VAL A 64 -0.60 -6.98 2.78
N VAL A 65 -0.53 -6.40 1.58
CA VAL A 65 -1.28 -5.20 1.22
C VAL A 65 -2.16 -5.52 0.01
N GLY A 66 -3.47 -5.51 0.21
CA GLY A 66 -4.45 -5.69 -0.86
C GLY A 66 -5.11 -4.37 -1.26
N LEU A 67 -5.27 -4.14 -2.55
CA LEU A 67 -5.89 -2.96 -3.13
C LEU A 67 -6.76 -3.32 -4.34
N ASP A 68 -7.95 -2.76 -4.40
CA ASP A 68 -8.75 -2.70 -5.63
C ASP A 68 -8.65 -1.28 -6.20
N ILE A 69 -8.27 -1.16 -7.47
CA ILE A 69 -8.11 0.12 -8.18
C ILE A 69 -9.14 0.19 -9.29
N LYS A 70 -9.89 1.29 -9.33
CA LYS A 70 -10.85 1.59 -10.38
C LYS A 70 -10.12 2.09 -11.62
N CYS A 71 -10.22 1.34 -12.73
CA CYS A 71 -9.57 1.68 -14.00
C CYS A 71 -10.54 2.32 -15.01
N GLY A 72 -11.85 2.18 -14.78
CA GLY A 72 -12.90 2.70 -15.66
C GLY A 72 -14.29 2.40 -15.11
N PRO A 73 -15.36 2.70 -15.86
CA PRO A 73 -16.71 2.30 -15.51
C PRO A 73 -16.85 0.77 -15.53
N GLY A 74 -16.93 0.14 -14.35
CA GLY A 74 -17.05 -1.32 -14.22
C GLY A 74 -15.72 -2.08 -14.21
N ASP A 75 -14.61 -1.43 -14.57
CA ASP A 75 -13.29 -2.05 -14.64
C ASP A 75 -12.49 -1.84 -13.36
N TRP A 76 -12.00 -2.96 -12.81
CA TRP A 76 -11.21 -3.00 -11.58
C TRP A 76 -9.93 -3.79 -11.78
N LEU A 77 -8.85 -3.30 -11.21
CA LEU A 77 -7.58 -4.01 -11.06
C LEU A 77 -7.38 -4.35 -9.59
N ARG A 78 -7.29 -5.64 -9.28
CA ARG A 78 -6.89 -6.11 -7.95
C ARG A 78 -5.39 -6.30 -7.89
N ILE A 79 -4.76 -5.72 -6.87
CA ILE A 79 -3.34 -5.86 -6.57
C ILE A 79 -3.21 -6.45 -5.18
N ILE A 80 -2.45 -7.54 -5.06
CA ILE A 80 -2.09 -8.13 -3.78
C ILE A 80 -0.56 -8.15 -3.72
N ASN A 81 0.01 -7.32 -2.85
CA ASN A 81 1.43 -7.34 -2.52
C ASN A 81 1.64 -8.29 -1.33
N ILE A 82 2.48 -9.32 -1.51
CA ILE A 82 2.76 -10.34 -0.51
C ILE A 82 4.28 -10.42 -0.34
N TYR A 83 4.71 -10.42 0.92
CA TYR A 83 6.09 -10.71 1.32
C TYR A 83 6.32 -12.22 1.49
#